data_AF-U3U513-F1
#
_entry.id   AF-U3U513-F1
#
_cell.length_a   1.000
_cell.length_b   1.000
_cell.length_c   1.000
_cell.angle_alpha   90.00
_cell.angle_beta   90.00
_cell.angle_gamma   90.00
#
_symmetry.space_group_name_H-M   'P 1'
#
loop_
_entity.id
_entity.type
_entity.pdbx_description
1 polymer ?
#
loop_
_entity_poly.entity_id
_entity_poly.type
_entity_poly.pdbx_seq_one_letter_code
_entity_poly.pdbx_strand_id
1 'polypeptide(L)'
;MTDAAQSSSDIDRMRQAMCDTKGLGNFRNLFMYAPNGKPDGIKILPLSEVATKDDFFNIKKASRDDLLSAHRVPPQMMGIIPDNSGGFGDAVKASQVFVRNELTPLQERMKEINDWMELEVISFKEYTLS
;
A
#
# COMPACT_ATOMS: atom_id res chain seq x y z
N MET A 1 49.02 12.54 -23.87
CA MET A 1 49.39 12.22 -22.47
C MET A 1 48.15 12.44 -21.62
N THR A 2 47.60 11.33 -21.13
CA THR A 2 46.47 11.23 -20.19
C THR A 2 46.93 11.74 -18.84
N ASP A 3 46.41 12.88 -18.40
CA ASP A 3 46.61 13.31 -17.01
C ASP A 3 45.72 12.45 -16.10
N ALA A 4 46.24 11.27 -15.77
CA ALA A 4 45.71 10.34 -14.81
C ALA A 4 46.17 10.77 -13.40
N ALA A 5 45.70 11.92 -12.96
CA ALA A 5 45.90 12.40 -11.60
C ALA A 5 44.64 13.13 -11.08
N GLN A 6 43.46 12.53 -11.25
CA GLN A 6 42.49 12.67 -10.16
C GLN A 6 43.07 11.85 -9.02
N SER A 7 43.67 12.56 -8.06
CA SER A 7 44.26 11.93 -6.88
C SER A 7 43.25 10.98 -6.27
N SER A 8 43.67 9.79 -5.83
CA SER A 8 42.79 8.86 -5.11
C SER A 8 42.03 9.56 -3.98
N SER A 9 42.66 10.57 -3.36
CA SER A 9 42.03 11.45 -2.36
C SER A 9 40.84 12.27 -2.87
N ASP A 10 40.80 12.70 -4.12
CA ASP A 10 39.66 13.45 -4.67
C ASP A 10 38.48 12.51 -4.95
N ILE A 11 38.77 11.29 -5.39
CA ILE A 11 37.76 10.23 -5.56
C ILE A 11 37.14 9.85 -4.20
N ASP A 12 37.98 9.72 -3.17
CA ASP A 12 37.52 9.42 -1.81
C ASP A 12 36.70 10.57 -1.21
N ARG A 13 37.07 11.84 -1.47
CA ARG A 13 36.27 13.01 -1.08
C ARG A 13 34.93 13.07 -1.81
N MET A 14 34.87 12.73 -3.10
CA MET A 14 33.62 12.63 -3.83
C MET A 14 32.74 11.50 -3.29
N ARG A 15 33.32 10.33 -2.96
CA ARG A 15 32.61 9.21 -2.35
C ARG A 15 32.05 9.60 -0.97
N GLN A 16 32.84 10.30 -0.16
CA GLN A 16 32.40 10.77 1.15
C GLN A 16 31.26 11.79 1.02
N ALA A 17 31.39 12.78 0.14
CA ALA A 17 30.33 13.76 -0.12
C ALA A 17 29.04 13.11 -0.66
N MET A 18 29.14 12.08 -1.52
CA MET A 18 27.98 11.29 -1.98
C MET A 18 27.34 10.45 -0.85
N CYS A 19 28.13 9.92 0.08
CA CYS A 19 27.61 9.18 1.23
C CYS A 19 26.92 10.11 2.23
N ASP A 20 27.51 11.28 2.49
CA ASP A 20 27.00 12.27 3.45
C ASP A 20 25.75 13.02 2.92
N THR A 21 25.48 12.92 1.61
CA THR A 21 24.29 13.52 0.95
C THR A 21 23.10 12.57 0.84
N LYS A 22 23.14 11.37 1.45
CA LYS A 22 22.00 10.44 1.52
C LYS A 22 20.88 10.94 2.45
N GLY A 23 20.19 12.01 2.04
CA GLY A 23 18.99 12.56 2.70
C GLY A 23 18.03 13.17 1.67
N LEU A 24 16.72 13.16 1.96
CA LEU A 24 15.71 13.75 1.07
C LEU A 24 16.04 15.24 0.82
N GLY A 25 16.44 15.57 -0.41
CA GLY A 25 16.70 16.94 -0.86
C GLY A 25 18.14 17.26 -1.29
N ASN A 26 19.11 16.38 -1.07
CA ASN A 26 20.54 16.73 -1.21
C ASN A 26 21.20 16.43 -2.57
N PHE A 27 20.52 15.80 -3.53
CA PHE A 27 21.06 15.55 -4.89
C PHE A 27 21.10 16.80 -5.79
N ARG A 28 20.66 17.97 -5.31
CA ARG A 28 20.62 19.20 -6.12
C ARG A 28 21.97 19.93 -6.23
N ASN A 29 22.94 19.67 -5.35
CA ASN A 29 24.15 20.49 -5.23
C ASN A 29 25.47 19.75 -5.54
N LEU A 30 25.45 18.70 -6.38
CA LEU A 30 26.69 18.09 -6.86
C LEU A 30 27.21 18.86 -8.08
N PHE A 31 28.11 19.83 -7.84
CA PHE A 31 28.83 20.54 -8.89
C PHE A 31 30.22 19.90 -9.09
N MET A 32 30.44 19.26 -10.25
CA MET A 32 31.73 18.66 -10.60
C MET A 32 32.37 19.44 -11.76
N TYR A 33 33.54 20.06 -11.51
CA TYR A 33 34.32 20.78 -12.50
C TYR A 33 35.41 19.88 -13.08
N ALA A 34 35.31 19.54 -14.36
CA ALA A 34 36.28 18.74 -15.09
C ALA A 34 36.90 19.57 -16.24
N PRO A 35 37.99 20.32 -16.00
CA PRO A 35 38.63 21.08 -17.05
C PRO A 35 39.22 20.11 -18.09
N ASN A 36 38.89 20.30 -19.37
CA ASN A 36 39.19 19.41 -20.51
C ASN A 36 38.48 18.04 -20.56
N GLY A 37 37.40 17.83 -19.78
CA GLY A 37 36.61 16.60 -19.87
C GLY A 37 35.86 16.46 -21.20
N LYS A 38 35.90 15.28 -21.84
CA LYS A 38 35.01 14.97 -22.97
C LYS A 38 33.55 14.96 -22.46
N PRO A 39 32.55 15.40 -23.27
CA PRO A 39 31.14 15.40 -22.87
C PRO A 39 30.63 14.04 -22.38
N ASP A 40 31.17 12.94 -22.91
CA ASP A 40 30.83 11.56 -22.52
C ASP A 40 31.59 11.02 -21.28
N GLY A 41 32.51 11.81 -20.70
CA GLY A 41 33.37 11.36 -19.60
C GLY A 41 32.65 11.20 -18.26
N ILE A 42 31.48 11.83 -18.11
CA ILE A 42 30.70 11.83 -16.87
C ILE A 42 29.32 11.23 -17.18
N LYS A 43 29.15 9.94 -16.91
CA LYS A 43 27.84 9.28 -16.96
C LYS A 43 27.25 9.22 -15.56
N ILE A 44 26.25 10.05 -15.31
CA ILE A 44 25.39 9.90 -14.13
C ILE A 44 24.52 8.68 -14.38
N LEU A 45 24.87 7.55 -13.76
CA LEU A 45 23.99 6.40 -13.69
C LEU A 45 22.98 6.69 -12.58
N PRO A 46 21.69 6.89 -12.89
CA PRO A 46 20.69 7.08 -11.86
C PRO A 46 20.58 5.77 -11.06
N LEU A 47 21.22 5.74 -9.89
CA LEU A 47 20.92 4.72 -8.89
C LEU A 47 19.60 5.12 -8.27
N SER A 48 18.56 4.37 -8.62
CA SER A 48 17.24 4.46 -8.02
C SER A 48 16.38 5.63 -8.51
N GLU A 49 16.06 5.66 -9.80
CA GLU A 49 14.63 5.80 -10.10
C GLU A 49 13.97 4.52 -9.61
N VAL A 50 13.46 4.59 -8.39
CA VAL A 50 12.71 3.50 -7.80
C VAL A 50 11.46 3.35 -8.66
N ALA A 51 11.46 2.35 -9.56
CA ALA A 51 10.33 1.93 -10.37
C ALA A 51 9.10 1.50 -9.53
N THR A 52 9.16 1.63 -8.20
CA THR A 52 8.09 1.30 -7.26
C THR A 52 7.04 2.40 -7.11
N LYS A 53 7.17 3.56 -7.78
CA LYS A 53 6.09 4.56 -7.76
C LYS A 53 4.79 3.98 -8.32
N ASP A 54 4.89 3.14 -9.35
CA ASP A 54 3.73 2.48 -9.96
C ASP A 54 3.24 1.29 -9.12
N ASP A 55 4.14 0.55 -8.48
CA ASP A 55 3.76 -0.60 -7.64
C ASP A 55 3.09 -0.21 -6.33
N PHE A 56 3.33 0.99 -5.77
CA PHE A 56 2.74 1.36 -4.49
C PHE A 56 1.21 1.45 -4.53
N PHE A 57 0.65 1.95 -5.64
CA PHE A 57 -0.79 1.97 -5.85
C PHE A 57 -1.35 0.56 -6.03
N ASN A 58 -0.64 -0.31 -6.77
CA ASN A 58 -1.03 -1.70 -6.97
C ASN A 58 -1.00 -2.49 -5.65
N ILE A 59 0.03 -2.30 -4.82
CA ILE A 59 0.16 -2.92 -3.50
C ILE A 59 -0.99 -2.48 -2.58
N LYS A 60 -1.33 -1.19 -2.56
CA LYS A 60 -2.47 -0.70 -1.77
C LYS A 60 -3.79 -1.29 -2.24
N LYS A 61 -3.99 -1.39 -3.56
CA LYS A 61 -5.20 -1.97 -4.14
C LYS A 61 -5.32 -3.45 -3.80
N ALA A 62 -4.25 -4.23 -3.99
CA ALA A 62 -4.20 -5.64 -3.62
C ALA A 62 -4.46 -5.83 -2.12
N SER A 63 -3.78 -5.04 -1.27
CA SER A 63 -3.98 -5.11 0.20
C SER A 63 -5.42 -4.78 0.60
N ARG A 64 -6.06 -3.79 -0.05
CA ARG A 64 -7.47 -3.46 0.19
C ARG A 64 -8.37 -4.65 -0.17
N ASP A 65 -8.15 -5.25 -1.34
CA ASP A 65 -8.97 -6.36 -1.84
C ASP A 65 -8.78 -7.61 -0.96
N ASP A 66 -7.55 -7.86 -0.47
CA ASP A 66 -7.25 -8.92 0.50
C ASP A 66 -7.99 -8.72 1.83
N LEU A 67 -7.98 -7.50 2.38
CA LEU A 67 -8.71 -7.17 3.61
C LEU A 67 -10.23 -7.33 3.43
N LEU A 68 -10.76 -6.94 2.27
CA LEU A 68 -12.19 -7.10 1.96
C LEU A 68 -12.59 -8.56 1.88
N SER A 69 -11.76 -9.39 1.25
CA SER A 69 -11.97 -10.84 1.18
C SER A 69 -11.93 -11.48 2.57
N ALA A 70 -10.99 -11.06 3.42
CA ALA A 70 -10.85 -11.59 4.77
C ALA A 70 -12.06 -11.25 5.67
N HIS A 71 -12.57 -10.02 5.58
CA HIS A 71 -13.72 -9.60 6.38
C HIS A 71 -15.05 -10.15 5.86
N ARG A 72 -15.13 -10.58 4.59
CA ARG A 72 -16.36 -11.10 3.94
C ARG A 72 -17.55 -10.14 4.01
N VAL A 73 -17.31 -8.86 4.28
CA VAL A 73 -18.33 -7.81 4.29
C VAL A 73 -18.38 -7.16 2.90
N PRO A 74 -19.57 -7.01 2.29
CA PRO A 74 -19.74 -6.25 1.06
C PRO A 74 -19.10 -4.85 1.13
N PRO A 75 -18.24 -4.46 0.16
CA PRO A 75 -17.51 -3.20 0.19
C PRO A 75 -18.41 -1.96 0.31
N GLN A 76 -19.60 -2.02 -0.30
CA GLN A 76 -20.59 -0.96 -0.24
C GLN A 76 -21.13 -0.69 1.16
N MET A 77 -21.14 -1.68 2.05
CA MET A 77 -21.51 -1.50 3.45
C MET A 77 -20.36 -0.97 4.32
N MET A 78 -19.12 -1.06 3.83
CA MET A 78 -17.93 -0.51 4.49
C MET A 78 -17.65 0.95 4.10
N GLY A 79 -18.52 1.57 3.30
CA GLY A 79 -18.33 2.96 2.84
C GLY A 79 -17.19 3.12 1.81
N ILE A 80 -16.79 2.03 1.15
CA ILE A 80 -15.75 2.08 0.11
C ILE A 80 -16.33 2.72 -1.14
N ILE A 81 -15.56 3.63 -1.74
CA ILE A 81 -15.90 4.28 -3.00
C ILE A 81 -15.46 3.34 -4.15
N PRO A 82 -16.33 3.03 -5.11
CA PRO A 82 -15.98 2.18 -6.24
C PRO A 82 -14.97 2.88 -7.16
N ASP A 83 -13.96 2.13 -7.59
CA ASP A 83 -12.99 2.63 -8.59
C ASP A 83 -13.57 2.59 -10.02
N ASN A 84 -14.67 1.86 -10.24
CA ASN A 84 -15.32 1.68 -11.54
C ASN A 84 -16.60 2.53 -11.65
N SER A 85 -16.89 3.03 -12.86
CA SER A 85 -18.07 3.85 -13.13
C SER A 85 -19.42 3.13 -12.93
N GLY A 86 -19.41 1.80 -12.77
CA GLY A 86 -20.61 0.97 -12.56
C GLY A 86 -21.03 0.78 -11.10
N GLY A 87 -20.22 1.19 -10.12
CA GLY A 87 -20.53 1.04 -8.71
C GLY A 87 -20.64 -0.41 -8.22
N PHE A 88 -21.14 -0.59 -6.99
CA PHE A 88 -21.30 -1.91 -6.34
C PHE A 88 -22.67 -2.57 -6.58
N GLY A 89 -23.58 -1.89 -7.28
CA GLY A 89 -24.93 -2.39 -7.56
C GLY A 89 -25.93 -2.12 -6.43
N ASP A 90 -26.86 -3.05 -6.24
CA ASP A 90 -27.98 -2.93 -5.32
C ASP A 90 -27.56 -3.27 -3.87
N ALA A 91 -27.51 -2.24 -3.02
CA ALA A 91 -27.14 -2.36 -1.61
C ALA A 91 -28.12 -3.22 -0.82
N VAL A 92 -29.42 -3.19 -1.15
CA VAL A 92 -30.45 -3.98 -0.45
C VAL A 92 -30.17 -5.46 -0.59
N LYS A 93 -29.92 -5.91 -1.82
CA LYS A 93 -29.61 -7.33 -2.10
C LYS A 93 -28.32 -7.77 -1.43
N ALA A 94 -27.29 -6.93 -1.46
CA ALA A 94 -26.03 -7.27 -0.80
C ALA A 94 -26.17 -7.40 0.71
N SER A 95 -26.93 -6.50 1.36
CA SER A 95 -27.24 -6.60 2.79
C SER A 95 -28.01 -7.88 3.10
N GLN A 96 -29.04 -8.22 2.32
CA GLN A 96 -29.82 -9.45 2.51
C GLN A 96 -28.96 -10.71 2.41
N VAL A 97 -28.08 -10.79 1.40
CA VAL A 97 -27.17 -11.94 1.21
C VAL A 97 -26.14 -12.01 2.33
N PHE A 98 -25.56 -10.87 2.74
CA PHE A 98 -24.61 -10.80 3.84
C PHE A 98 -25.23 -11.22 5.17
N VAL A 99 -26.41 -10.71 5.51
CA VAL A 99 -27.10 -11.10 6.74
C VAL A 99 -27.38 -12.60 6.75
N ARG A 100 -27.92 -13.14 5.66
CA ARG A 100 -28.24 -14.57 5.54
C ARG A 100 -26.99 -15.46 5.69
N ASN A 101 -25.89 -15.11 5.03
CA ASN A 101 -24.74 -16.00 4.87
C ASN A 101 -23.66 -15.81 5.94
N GLU A 102 -23.50 -14.59 6.47
CA GLU A 102 -22.44 -14.27 7.42
C GLU A 102 -23.02 -13.95 8.81
N LEU A 103 -24.03 -13.07 8.89
CA LEU A 103 -24.52 -12.59 10.19
C LEU A 103 -25.37 -13.63 10.94
N THR A 104 -26.33 -14.28 10.27
CA THR A 104 -27.21 -15.27 10.90
C THR A 104 -26.42 -16.46 11.48
N PRO A 105 -25.47 -17.09 10.77
CA PRO A 105 -24.66 -18.16 11.35
C PRO A 105 -23.84 -17.71 12.56
N LEU A 106 -23.29 -16.49 12.54
CA LEU A 106 -22.58 -15.92 13.69
C LEU A 106 -23.51 -15.70 14.89
N GLN A 107 -24.73 -15.21 14.65
CA GLN A 107 -25.75 -15.05 15.69
C GLN A 107 -26.13 -16.41 16.30
N GLU A 108 -26.34 -17.44 15.48
CA GLU A 108 -26.62 -18.80 15.97
C GLU A 108 -25.43 -19.36 16.79
N ARG A 109 -24.19 -19.14 16.33
CA ARG A 109 -22.99 -19.54 17.10
C ARG A 109 -22.89 -18.85 18.46
N MET A 110 -23.32 -17.59 18.54
CA MET A 110 -23.40 -16.86 19.81
C MET A 110 -24.52 -17.40 20.72
N LYS A 111 -25.65 -17.83 20.15
CA LYS A 111 -26.76 -18.42 20.92
C LYS A 111 -26.39 -19.74 21.60
N GLU A 112 -25.38 -20.47 21.13
CA GLU A 112 -24.89 -21.68 21.82
C GLU A 112 -24.48 -21.42 23.28
N ILE A 113 -24.15 -20.17 23.64
CA ILE A 113 -23.88 -19.76 25.02
C ILE A 113 -25.11 -19.97 25.92
N ASN A 114 -26.32 -19.81 25.39
CA ASN A 114 -27.56 -20.06 26.13
C ASN A 114 -27.67 -21.54 26.50
N ASP A 115 -27.32 -22.43 25.57
CA ASP A 115 -27.35 -23.88 25.80
C ASP A 115 -26.34 -24.28 26.88
N TRP A 116 -25.18 -23.63 26.92
CA TRP A 116 -24.15 -23.90 27.93
C TRP A 116 -24.56 -23.45 29.34
N MET A 117 -25.35 -22.38 29.44
CA MET A 117 -25.80 -21.83 30.73
C MET A 117 -27.20 -22.31 31.13
N GLU A 118 -27.88 -23.08 30.29
CA GLU A 118 -29.27 -23.49 30.45
C GLU A 118 -30.23 -22.30 30.71
N LEU A 119 -29.86 -21.11 30.20
CA LEU A 119 -30.57 -19.85 30.40
C LEU A 119 -30.54 -19.03 29.11
N GLU A 120 -31.67 -18.43 28.74
CA GLU A 120 -31.74 -17.53 27.59
C GLU A 120 -31.12 -16.17 27.94
N VAL A 121 -29.84 -15.98 27.59
CA VAL A 121 -29.09 -14.74 27.86
C VAL A 121 -28.90 -13.90 26.59
N ILE A 122 -28.72 -14.56 25.44
CA ILE A 122 -28.50 -13.92 24.15
C ILE A 122 -29.68 -14.21 23.22
N SER A 123 -30.40 -13.17 22.81
CA SER A 123 -31.43 -13.26 21.77
C SER A 123 -31.25 -12.15 20.75
N PHE A 124 -31.59 -12.44 19.49
CA PHE A 124 -31.49 -11.50 18.38
C PHE A 124 -32.88 -11.23 17.83
N LYS A 125 -33.13 -9.97 17.45
CA LYS A 125 -34.36 -9.59 16.75
C LYS A 125 -34.30 -10.09 15.32
N GLU A 126 -35.47 -10.40 14.76
CA GLU A 126 -35.59 -10.72 13.35
C GLU A 126 -35.08 -9.55 12.50
N TYR A 127 -34.26 -9.88 11.51
CA TYR A 127 -33.67 -8.88 10.64
C TYR A 127 -34.74 -8.32 9.70
N THR A 128 -34.95 -7.00 9.77
CA THR A 128 -35.80 -6.25 8.84
C THR A 128 -34.98 -5.18 8.14
N LEU A 129 -35.16 -5.08 6.83
CA LEU A 129 -34.58 -4.01 6.02
C LEU A 129 -35.74 -3.10 5.60
N SER A 130 -35.84 -1.93 6.23
CA SER A 130 -36.85 -0.88 5.95
C SER A 130 -36.29 0.22 5.07
#